data_AF-A0A530GG95-F1
#
_entry.id   AF-A0A530GG95-F1
#
_cell.length_a   1.000
_cell.length_b   1.000
_cell.length_c   1.000
_cell.angle_alpha   90.00
_cell.angle_beta   90.00
_cell.angle_gamma   90.00
#
_symmetry.space_group_name_H-M   'P 1'
#
loop_
_entity.id
_entity.type
_entity.pdbx_description
1 polymer ?
#
loop_
_entity_poly.entity_id
_entity_poly.type
_entity_poly.pdbx_seq_one_letter_code
_entity_poly.pdbx_strand_id
1 'polypeptide(L)' 'NQAMHLQRSARTLHRELKQAQAALDADPSDENFRHLVEIQAQFNDVQATEALIEGFGVSSGRVGRV' A
#
# COMPACT_ATOMS: atom_id res chain seq x y z
N ASN A 1 7.60 5.77 -16.43
CA ASN A 1 8.43 4.93 -15.52
C ASN A 1 8.21 5.21 -14.03
N GLN A 2 7.02 5.66 -13.59
CA GLN A 2 6.72 5.87 -12.16
C GLN A 2 5.81 4.78 -11.59
N ALA A 3 4.83 4.29 -12.37
CA ALA A 3 3.97 3.15 -12.01
C ALA A 3 4.75 1.87 -11.65
N MET A 4 5.84 1.57 -12.36
CA MET A 4 6.70 0.40 -12.08
C MET A 4 7.46 0.49 -10.76
N HIS A 5 7.72 1.70 -10.24
CA HIS A 5 8.37 1.88 -8.94
C HIS A 5 7.38 1.62 -7.80
N LEU A 6 6.16 2.15 -7.91
CA LEU A 6 5.10 1.95 -6.93
C LEU A 6 4.73 0.46 -6.79
N GLN A 7 4.58 -0.23 -7.93
CA GLN A 7 4.27 -1.66 -7.94
C GLN A 7 5.37 -2.54 -7.32
N ARG A 8 6.63 -2.10 -7.39
CA ARG A 8 7.75 -2.78 -6.68
C ARG A 8 7.64 -2.56 -5.18
N SER A 9 7.34 -1.33 -4.74
CA SER A 9 7.14 -1.00 -3.33
C SER A 9 5.98 -1.80 -2.73
N ALA A 10 4.85 -1.93 -3.43
CA ALA A 10 3.69 -2.71 -2.97
C ALA A 10 4.03 -4.20 -2.72
N ARG A 11 4.87 -4.81 -3.57
CA ARG A 11 5.31 -6.21 -3.40
C ARG A 11 6.27 -6.39 -2.23
N THR A 12 7.11 -5.39 -1.95
CA THR A 12 8.01 -5.41 -0.80
C THR A 12 7.22 -5.24 0.51
N LEU A 13 6.31 -4.26 0.56
CA LEU A 13 5.42 -4.03 1.71
C LEU A 13 4.55 -5.25 2.03
N HIS A 14 4.06 -5.97 1.02
CA HIS A 14 3.32 -7.23 1.26
C HIS A 14 4.17 -8.32 1.94
N ARG A 15 5.47 -8.37 1.64
CA ARG A 15 6.39 -9.32 2.30
C ARG A 15 6.65 -8.90 3.74
N GLU A 16 6.85 -7.60 3.97
CA GLU A 16 7.03 -7.04 5.32
C GLU A 16 5.79 -7.27 6.20
N LEU A 17 4.58 -7.07 5.66
CA LEU A 17 3.33 -7.34 6.38
C LEU A 17 3.23 -8.81 6.80
N LYS A 18 3.58 -9.73 5.89
CA LYS A 18 3.60 -11.17 6.20
C LYS A 18 4.66 -11.52 7.25
N GLN A 19 5.81 -10.84 7.24
CA GLN A 19 6.86 -11.03 8.25
C GLN A 19 6.42 -10.50 9.62
N ALA A 20 5.79 -9.32 9.67
CA ALA A 20 5.27 -8.76 10.92
C ALA A 20 4.14 -9.61 11.50
N GLN A 21 3.25 -10.15 10.66
CA GLN A 21 2.24 -11.11 11.11
C GLN A 21 2.88 -12.37 11.69
N ALA A 22 3.88 -12.95 11.01
CA ALA A 22 4.58 -14.13 11.51
C ALA A 22 5.34 -13.84 12.82
N ALA A 23 5.89 -12.63 12.98
CA ALA A 23 6.52 -12.20 14.22
C ALA A 23 5.51 -12.08 15.37
N LEU A 24 4.32 -11.52 15.10
CA LEU A 24 3.23 -11.43 16.07
C LEU A 24 2.67 -12.81 16.44
N ASP A 25 2.57 -13.72 15.49
CA ASP A 25 2.11 -15.10 15.73
C ASP A 25 3.14 -15.90 16.56
N ALA A 26 4.43 -15.61 16.39
CA ALA A 26 5.52 -16.23 17.16
C ALA A 26 5.67 -15.62 18.56
N ASP A 27 5.50 -14.30 18.68
CA ASP A 27 5.55 -13.54 19.92
C ASP A 27 4.45 -12.47 19.94
N PRO A 28 3.33 -12.69 20.66
CA PRO A 28 2.20 -11.78 20.72
C PRO A 28 2.47 -10.62 21.69
N SER A 29 3.56 -9.87 21.44
CA SER A 29 3.95 -8.70 22.21
C SER A 29 3.35 -7.40 21.64
N ASP A 30 3.18 -6.40 22.49
CA ASP A 30 2.68 -5.07 22.09
C ASP A 30 3.59 -4.39 21.06
N GLU A 31 4.89 -4.71 21.07
CA GLU A 31 5.85 -4.22 20.09
C GLU A 31 5.56 -4.78 18.70
N ASN A 32 5.38 -6.10 18.59
CA ASN A 32 5.01 -6.74 17.33
C ASN A 32 3.64 -6.28 16.83
N PHE A 33 2.70 -6.03 17.75
CA PHE A 33 1.38 -5.50 17.39
C PHE A 33 1.48 -4.08 16.83
N ARG A 34 2.26 -3.19 17.47
CA ARG A 34 2.54 -1.85 16.95
C ARG A 34 3.21 -1.91 15.59
N HIS A 35 4.22 -2.78 15.43
CA HIS A 35 4.94 -2.93 14.18
C HIS A 35 4.01 -3.37 13.03
N LEU A 36 3.09 -4.30 13.29
CA LEU A 36 2.09 -4.73 12.31
C LEU A 36 1.14 -3.59 11.93
N VAL A 37 0.66 -2.81 12.90
CA VAL A 37 -0.23 -1.65 12.65
C VAL A 37 0.49 -0.58 11.82
N GLU A 38 1.76 -0.32 12.10
CA GLU A 38 2.58 0.64 11.33
C GLU A 38 2.73 0.21 9.87
N ILE A 39 3.04 -1.07 9.61
CA ILE A 39 3.16 -1.60 8.25
C ILE A 39 1.81 -1.56 7.52
N GLN A 40 0.71 -1.86 8.22
CA GLN A 40 -0.63 -1.77 7.64
C GLN A 40 -1.01 -0.33 7.25
N ALA A 41 -0.60 0.66 8.05
CA ALA A 41 -0.81 2.07 7.74
C ALA A 41 0.00 2.51 6.51
N GLN A 42 1.28 2.11 6.42
CA GLN A 42 2.12 2.38 5.24
C GLN A 42 1.57 1.73 3.97
N PHE A 43 1.06 0.50 4.08
CA PHE A 43 0.41 -0.18 2.96
C PHE A 43 -0.81 0.60 2.44
N ASN A 44 -1.68 1.07 3.33
CA ASN A 44 -2.85 1.86 2.94
C ASN A 44 -2.47 3.21 2.32
N ASP A 45 -1.42 3.87 2.81
CA ASP A 45 -0.92 5.13 2.26
C ASP A 45 -0.37 4.95 0.84
N VAL A 46 0.39 3.88 0.59
CA VAL A 46 0.90 3.54 -0.74
C VAL A 46 -0.25 3.17 -1.68
N GLN A 47 -1.24 2.39 -1.24
CA GLN A 47 -2.42 2.07 -2.04
C GLN A 47 -3.28 3.31 -2.35
N ALA A 48 -3.45 4.23 -1.39
CA ALA A 48 -4.15 5.48 -1.61
C ALA A 48 -3.40 6.39 -2.59
N THR A 49 -2.06 6.42 -2.50
CA THR A 49 -1.20 7.14 -3.43
C THR A 49 -1.25 6.51 -4.84
N GLU A 50 -1.26 5.17 -4.95
CA GLU A 50 -1.48 4.47 -6.22
C GLU A 50 -2.87 4.78 -6.80
N ALA A 51 -3.93 4.76 -5.98
CA ALA A 51 -5.28 5.11 -6.41
C ALA A 51 -5.42 6.56 -6.88
N LEU A 52 -4.70 7.51 -6.26
CA LEU A 52 -4.63 8.91 -6.70
C LEU A 52 -3.91 9.06 -8.04
N ILE A 53 -2.88 8.26 -8.28
CA ILE A 53 -2.10 8.27 -9.53
C ILE A 53 -2.85 7.55 -10.66
N GLU A 54 -3.51 6.43 -10.39
CA GLU A 54 -4.36 5.71 -11.35
C GLU A 54 -5.69 6.45 -11.62
N GLY A 55 -6.27 7.09 -10.61
CA GLY A 55 -7.51 7.87 -10.70
C GLY A 55 -7.42 9.11 -11.60
N PHE A 56 -6.20 9.59 -11.89
CA PHE A 56 -5.97 10.71 -12.81
C PHE A 56 -6.21 10.34 -14.29
N GLY A 57 -6.38 9.05 -14.61
CA GLY A 57 -6.64 8.56 -15.97
C GLY A 57 -8.09 8.14 -16.27
N VAL A 58 -8.95 7.95 -15.26
CA VAL A 58 -10.31 7.40 -15.46
C VAL A 58 -11.42 8.46 -15.40
N SER A 59 -11.09 9.68 -14.95
CA SER A 59 -12.04 10.81 -14.86
C SER A 59 -11.86 11.89 -15.94
N SER A 60 -10.91 11.72 -16.89
CA SER A 60 -10.87 12.54 -18.11
C SER A 60 -11.58 11.83 -19.26
N GLY A 61 -12.85 11.50 -19.02
CA GLY A 61 -13.71 10.78 -19.95
C GLY A 61 -15.02 11.53 -20.16
N ARG A 62 -14.94 12.62 -20.96
CA ARG A 62 -16.03 13.43 -21.52
C ARG A 62 -16.56 14.56 -20.64
N VAL A 63 -16.11 15.80 -20.91
CA VAL A 63 -16.95 16.83 -21.56
C VAL A 63 -16.05 17.61 -22.51
N GLY A 64 -15.90 17.08 -23.72
CA GLY A 64 -15.47 17.83 -24.89
C GLY A 64 -16.55 17.69 -25.95
N ARG A 65 -17.28 18.80 -26.19
CA ARG A 65 -18.19 19.12 -27.31
C ARG A 65 -19.38 18.18 -27.58
N VAL A 66 -20.60 18.70 -27.36
CA VAL A 66 -21.46 19.29 -28.41
C VAL A 66 -22.21 20.48 -27.83
#